data_AF-A0A350D2B4-F1
#
_entry.id   AF-A0A350D2B4-F1
#
_cell.length_a   1.000
_cell.length_b   1.000
_cell.length_c   1.000
_cell.angle_alpha   90.00
_cell.angle_beta   90.00
_cell.angle_gamma   90.00
#
_symmetry.space_group_name_H-M   'P 1'
#
loop_
_entity.id
_entity.type
_entity.pdbx_description
1 polymer ?
#
loop_
_entity_poly.entity_id
_entity_poly.type
_entity_poly.pdbx_seq_one_letter_code
_entity_poly.pdbx_strand_id
1 'polypeptide(L)'
;MVFTRLLFILFLFFGFSMSQPEIDENKLKEFIKKSFSNYRSSEFIIRSDNLFEKPFIVGRSKNLILVHFASMGATTDLTVLLIYKDNNFQVAKIKDGDKYKDAIFLVGTGGAGRYSYNVKLEEKLKVYEYSIYGKKEDYCRAKVYDFDGKFFVINDQESMIESKNYCRKVCKELEIKSKACTF
;
A
#
# COMPACT_ATOMS: atom_id res chain seq x y z
N MET A 1 -34.42 -54.00 17.71
CA MET A 1 -34.27 -54.38 16.29
C MET A 1 -35.23 -53.49 15.52
N VAL A 2 -34.85 -52.57 14.64
CA VAL A 2 -33.83 -52.57 13.60
C VAL A 2 -33.35 -51.13 13.42
N PHE A 3 -32.05 -50.87 13.56
CA PHE A 3 -31.44 -49.59 13.23
C PHE A 3 -31.27 -49.51 11.71
N THR A 4 -32.15 -48.77 11.04
CA THR A 4 -32.07 -48.45 9.62
C THR A 4 -31.06 -47.34 9.38
N ARG A 5 -29.94 -47.72 8.75
CA ARG A 5 -29.14 -46.97 7.76
C ARG A 5 -29.38 -45.46 7.67
N LEU A 6 -28.39 -44.68 8.12
CA LEU A 6 -28.07 -43.37 7.56
C LEU A 6 -26.54 -43.24 7.49
N LEU A 7 -26.04 -43.65 6.33
CA LEU A 7 -24.66 -43.55 5.86
C LEU A 7 -24.61 -42.34 4.91
N PHE A 8 -23.53 -41.55 5.00
CA PHE A 8 -23.19 -40.40 4.14
C PHE A 8 -24.14 -39.20 4.29
N ILE A 9 -23.70 -38.03 4.74
CA ILE A 9 -22.71 -37.18 4.07
C ILE A 9 -21.92 -36.43 5.15
N LEU A 10 -20.66 -36.81 5.38
CA LEU A 10 -19.69 -35.91 6.00
C LEU A 10 -19.32 -34.90 4.91
N PHE A 11 -19.85 -33.68 5.02
CA PHE A 11 -19.44 -32.58 4.17
C PHE A 11 -17.93 -32.34 4.36
N LEU A 12 -17.19 -32.61 3.30
CA LEU A 12 -15.80 -32.25 3.09
C LEU A 12 -15.65 -30.72 3.24
N PHE A 13 -15.44 -30.23 4.46
CA PHE A 13 -14.81 -28.93 4.68
C PHE A 13 -13.29 -29.09 4.52
N PHE A 14 -12.84 -29.53 3.34
CA PHE A 14 -11.52 -29.15 2.87
C PHE A 14 -11.63 -27.68 2.48
N GLY A 15 -11.43 -26.80 3.46
CA GLY A 15 -11.01 -25.45 3.16
C GLY A 15 -9.71 -25.57 2.38
N PHE A 16 -9.79 -25.46 1.05
CA PHE A 16 -8.63 -25.14 0.23
C PHE A 16 -8.12 -23.79 0.74
N SER A 17 -7.20 -23.80 1.70
CA SER A 17 -6.32 -22.67 1.88
C SER A 17 -5.51 -22.60 0.58
N MET A 18 -5.95 -21.74 -0.35
CA MET A 18 -5.14 -21.38 -1.49
C MET A 18 -3.87 -20.76 -0.91
N SER A 19 -2.80 -21.55 -0.80
CA SER A 19 -1.50 -21.05 -0.41
C SER A 19 -1.15 -19.96 -1.41
N GLN A 20 -0.87 -18.75 -0.91
CA GLN A 20 -0.43 -17.69 -1.79
C GLN A 20 0.87 -18.15 -2.48
N PRO A 21 0.99 -17.98 -3.80
CA PRO A 21 2.16 -18.48 -4.53
C PRO A 21 3.43 -17.86 -3.94
N GLU A 22 4.46 -18.67 -3.74
CA GLU A 22 5.75 -18.17 -3.27
C GLU A 22 6.32 -17.17 -4.29
N ILE A 23 6.93 -16.11 -3.78
CA ILE A 23 7.50 -15.04 -4.61
C ILE A 23 8.99 -15.29 -4.70
N ASP A 24 9.48 -15.42 -5.94
CA ASP A 24 10.90 -15.52 -6.22
C ASP A 24 11.58 -14.15 -5.97
N GLU A 25 12.32 -14.06 -4.87
CA GLU A 25 13.01 -12.83 -4.45
C GLU A 25 14.07 -12.37 -5.47
N ASN A 26 14.72 -13.30 -6.18
CA ASN A 26 15.73 -12.95 -7.19
C ASN A 26 15.06 -12.30 -8.40
N LYS A 27 13.94 -12.86 -8.86
CA LYS A 27 13.14 -12.25 -9.93
C LYS A 27 12.60 -10.89 -9.52
N LEU A 28 12.16 -10.72 -8.26
CA LEU A 28 11.73 -9.42 -7.75
C LEU A 28 12.87 -8.40 -7.82
N LYS A 29 14.06 -8.78 -7.32
CA LYS A 29 15.26 -7.93 -7.36
C LYS A 29 15.63 -7.53 -8.79
N GLU A 30 15.65 -8.47 -9.72
CA GLU A 30 15.92 -8.21 -11.13
C GLU A 30 14.88 -7.27 -11.75
N PHE A 31 13.59 -7.51 -11.47
CA PHE A 31 12.51 -6.67 -11.94
C PHE A 31 12.63 -5.23 -11.43
N ILE A 32 12.90 -5.04 -10.14
CA ILE A 32 13.09 -3.72 -9.52
C ILE A 32 14.26 -3.00 -10.19
N LYS A 33 15.41 -3.66 -10.32
CA LYS A 33 16.60 -3.07 -10.94
C LYS A 33 16.31 -2.65 -12.38
N LYS A 34 15.72 -3.55 -13.18
CA LYS A 34 15.39 -3.27 -14.59
C LYS A 34 14.39 -2.11 -14.73
N SER A 35 13.40 -2.03 -13.85
CA SER A 35 12.31 -1.05 -13.96
C SER A 35 12.68 0.32 -13.41
N PHE A 36 13.54 0.38 -12.38
CA PHE A 36 13.73 1.59 -11.58
C PHE A 36 15.15 2.16 -11.55
N SER A 37 16.15 1.49 -12.13
CA SER A 37 17.56 1.95 -12.12
C SER A 37 17.81 3.36 -12.67
N ASN A 38 16.93 3.87 -13.52
CA ASN A 38 16.97 5.24 -14.08
C ASN A 38 15.56 5.81 -14.25
N TYR A 39 14.66 5.50 -13.33
CA TYR A 39 13.26 5.92 -13.43
C TYR A 39 13.10 7.41 -13.14
N ARG A 40 12.24 8.07 -13.92
CA ARG A 40 11.93 9.49 -13.75
C ARG A 40 10.43 9.70 -13.82
N SER A 41 9.89 10.34 -12.79
CA SER A 41 8.53 10.88 -12.78
C SER A 41 8.57 12.41 -12.64
N SER A 42 7.41 13.03 -12.60
CA SER A 42 7.28 14.44 -12.21
C SER A 42 7.58 14.69 -10.73
N GLU A 43 7.54 13.66 -9.90
CA GLU A 43 7.65 13.77 -8.43
C GLU A 43 9.08 13.45 -7.93
N PHE A 44 9.81 12.55 -8.60
CA PHE A 44 11.14 12.13 -8.18
C PHE A 44 11.95 11.50 -9.31
N ILE A 45 13.25 11.40 -9.09
CA ILE A 45 14.22 10.70 -9.94
C ILE A 45 14.82 9.58 -9.11
N ILE A 46 14.78 8.36 -9.63
CA ILE A 46 15.38 7.17 -9.02
C ILE A 46 16.60 6.81 -9.83
N ARG A 47 17.75 6.76 -9.17
CA ARG A 47 19.00 6.28 -9.72
C ARG A 47 19.32 4.91 -9.14
N SER A 48 20.25 4.21 -9.78
CA SER A 48 20.59 2.83 -9.39
C SER A 48 21.17 2.74 -7.98
N ASP A 49 21.88 3.77 -7.53
CA ASP A 49 22.43 3.91 -6.18
C ASP A 49 21.36 4.21 -5.11
N ASN A 50 20.14 4.63 -5.51
CA ASN A 50 19.02 4.73 -4.59
C ASN A 50 18.38 3.38 -4.27
N LEU A 51 18.55 2.38 -5.15
CA LEU A 51 17.88 1.09 -5.01
C LEU A 51 18.45 0.28 -3.83
N PHE A 52 17.57 -0.39 -3.10
CA PHE A 52 18.02 -1.35 -2.11
C PHE A 52 18.66 -2.56 -2.76
N GLU A 53 19.72 -3.07 -2.13
CA GLU A 53 20.35 -4.32 -2.56
C GLU A 53 19.36 -5.49 -2.51
N LYS A 54 18.47 -5.47 -1.50
CA LYS A 54 17.36 -6.40 -1.33
C LYS A 54 16.06 -5.62 -1.09
N PRO A 55 15.17 -5.50 -2.09
CA PRO A 55 13.82 -4.97 -1.90
C PRO A 55 13.04 -5.82 -0.89
N PHE A 56 12.16 -5.20 -0.11
CA PHE A 56 11.42 -5.88 0.95
C PHE A 56 9.90 -5.73 0.77
N ILE A 57 9.20 -6.86 0.85
CA ILE A 57 7.74 -6.93 0.77
C ILE A 57 7.17 -6.54 2.13
N VAL A 58 6.35 -5.49 2.17
CA VAL A 58 5.72 -4.96 3.41
C VAL A 58 4.21 -5.16 3.46
N GLY A 59 3.60 -5.60 2.36
CA GLY A 59 2.19 -5.88 2.30
C GLY A 59 1.87 -6.82 1.15
N ARG A 60 0.85 -7.66 1.34
CA ARG A 60 0.42 -8.65 0.34
C ARG A 60 -1.07 -8.88 0.42
N SER A 61 -1.72 -8.90 -0.74
CA SER A 61 -3.15 -9.18 -0.87
C SER A 61 -3.45 -9.82 -2.20
N LYS A 62 -3.92 -11.08 -2.20
CA LYS A 62 -4.11 -11.87 -3.44
C LYS A 62 -2.83 -11.87 -4.29
N ASN A 63 -2.91 -11.30 -5.49
CA ASN A 63 -1.82 -11.14 -6.45
C ASN A 63 -1.13 -9.77 -6.37
N LEU A 64 -1.43 -8.96 -5.37
CA LEU A 64 -0.83 -7.65 -5.14
C LEU A 64 0.25 -7.75 -4.07
N ILE A 65 1.37 -7.07 -4.31
CA ILE A 65 2.44 -6.93 -3.33
C ILE A 65 2.91 -5.49 -3.24
N LEU A 66 3.18 -5.05 -2.01
CA LEU A 66 3.69 -3.73 -1.71
C LEU A 66 5.15 -3.88 -1.30
N VAL A 67 6.05 -3.22 -2.02
CA VAL A 67 7.50 -3.45 -1.93
C VAL A 67 8.23 -2.15 -1.72
N HIS A 68 8.98 -2.03 -0.63
CA HIS A 68 9.98 -0.97 -0.53
C HIS A 68 11.23 -1.35 -1.31
N PHE A 69 11.72 -0.43 -2.12
CA PHE A 69 12.71 -0.77 -3.14
C PHE A 69 13.82 0.26 -3.33
N ALA A 70 13.67 1.48 -2.79
CA ALA A 70 14.68 2.51 -2.88
C ALA A 70 14.62 3.46 -1.67
N SER A 71 15.74 4.11 -1.37
CA SER A 71 15.82 5.22 -0.40
C SER A 71 15.89 6.57 -1.11
N MET A 72 15.17 7.55 -0.56
CA MET A 72 15.17 8.96 -0.97
C MET A 72 15.75 9.89 0.10
N GLY A 73 16.36 9.34 1.14
CA GLY A 73 16.95 10.10 2.24
C GLY A 73 16.98 9.31 3.54
N ALA A 74 17.42 9.96 4.62
CA ALA A 74 17.68 9.31 5.90
C ALA A 74 16.43 8.65 6.53
N THR A 75 15.24 9.21 6.29
CA THR A 75 13.98 8.73 6.88
C THR A 75 12.89 8.54 5.84
N THR A 76 13.28 8.34 4.58
CA THR A 76 12.36 8.34 3.46
C THR A 76 12.73 7.28 2.44
N ASP A 77 11.77 6.43 2.14
CA ASP A 77 11.87 5.36 1.17
C ASP A 77 10.81 5.50 0.08
N LEU A 78 11.01 4.75 -1.01
CA LEU A 78 10.00 4.53 -2.03
C LEU A 78 9.44 3.13 -1.91
N THR A 79 8.11 3.08 -1.96
CA THR A 79 7.34 1.85 -1.96
C THR A 79 6.56 1.76 -3.27
N VAL A 80 6.59 0.62 -3.94
CA VAL A 80 5.85 0.36 -5.16
C VAL A 80 4.82 -0.73 -4.94
N LEU A 81 3.62 -0.54 -5.48
CA LEU A 81 2.63 -1.59 -5.60
C LEU A 81 2.84 -2.35 -6.91
N LEU A 82 3.02 -3.66 -6.81
CA LEU A 82 3.19 -4.57 -7.94
C LEU A 82 2.02 -5.57 -8.02
N ILE A 83 1.70 -5.95 -9.25
CA ILE A 83 0.84 -7.09 -9.56
C ILE A 83 1.77 -8.27 -9.88
N TYR A 84 1.65 -9.34 -9.11
CA TYR A 84 2.38 -10.60 -9.29
C TYR A 84 1.45 -11.68 -9.84
N LYS A 85 1.63 -12.04 -11.10
CA LYS A 85 0.82 -13.05 -11.79
C LYS A 85 1.71 -13.87 -12.71
N ASP A 86 1.46 -15.17 -12.79
CA ASP A 86 2.16 -16.09 -13.71
C ASP A 86 3.69 -16.00 -13.57
N ASN A 87 4.18 -15.89 -12.33
CA ASN A 87 5.60 -15.74 -11.98
C ASN A 87 6.28 -14.51 -12.63
N ASN A 88 5.51 -13.45 -12.84
CA ASN A 88 5.97 -12.19 -13.40
C ASN A 88 5.42 -10.99 -12.61
N PHE A 89 6.11 -9.86 -12.68
CA PHE A 89 5.76 -8.63 -12.00
C PHE A 89 5.36 -7.54 -12.98
N GLN A 90 4.39 -6.74 -12.57
CA GLN A 90 3.97 -5.53 -13.27
C GLN A 90 3.78 -4.40 -12.26
N VAL A 91 4.23 -3.19 -12.60
CA VAL A 91 3.94 -2.01 -11.79
C VAL A 91 2.45 -1.68 -11.88
N ALA A 92 1.78 -1.62 -10.73
CA ALA A 92 0.39 -1.21 -10.68
C ALA A 92 0.26 0.27 -11.07
N LYS A 93 -0.86 0.63 -11.70
CA LYS A 93 -1.16 2.02 -12.06
C LYS A 93 -2.30 2.55 -11.18
N ILE A 94 -2.21 3.81 -10.77
CA ILE A 94 -3.30 4.56 -10.15
C ILE A 94 -3.88 5.51 -11.19
N LYS A 95 -5.21 5.60 -11.21
CA LYS A 95 -5.95 6.67 -11.86
C LYS A 95 -6.28 7.77 -10.85
N ASP A 96 -5.81 8.98 -11.13
CA ASP A 96 -6.06 10.18 -10.34
C ASP A 96 -6.63 11.27 -11.28
N GLY A 97 -7.96 11.40 -11.28
CA GLY A 97 -8.69 12.11 -12.33
C GLY A 97 -8.46 11.48 -13.71
N ASP A 98 -8.02 12.27 -14.69
CA ASP A 98 -7.70 11.80 -16.05
C ASP A 98 -6.24 11.31 -16.20
N LYS A 99 -5.45 11.36 -15.12
CA LYS A 99 -4.03 10.99 -15.15
C LYS A 99 -3.84 9.56 -14.66
N TYR A 100 -2.93 8.85 -15.32
CA TYR A 100 -2.47 7.54 -14.90
C TYR A 100 -1.01 7.64 -14.46
N LYS A 101 -0.71 7.14 -13.26
CA LYS A 101 0.65 7.13 -12.73
C LYS A 101 1.02 5.76 -12.18
N ASP A 102 2.31 5.46 -12.18
CA ASP A 102 2.82 4.30 -11.44
C ASP A 102 2.50 4.44 -9.96
N ALA A 103 2.05 3.35 -9.36
CA ALA A 103 1.69 3.27 -7.95
C ALA A 103 2.95 3.19 -7.08
N ILE A 104 3.73 4.26 -7.11
CA ILE A 104 4.94 4.48 -6.33
C ILE A 104 4.63 5.58 -5.31
N PHE A 105 5.00 5.33 -4.07
CA PHE A 105 4.70 6.19 -2.94
C PHE A 105 5.97 6.50 -2.20
N LEU A 106 6.08 7.76 -1.77
CA LEU A 106 7.06 8.17 -0.79
C LEU A 106 6.54 7.78 0.60
N VAL A 107 7.35 7.04 1.36
CA VAL A 107 7.04 6.62 2.73
C VAL A 107 8.10 7.18 3.64
N GLY A 108 7.68 7.85 4.70
CA GLY A 108 8.61 8.47 5.63
C GLY A 108 7.94 9.25 6.73
N THR A 109 8.75 9.68 7.67
CA THR A 109 8.35 10.57 8.77
C THR A 109 9.43 11.62 9.01
N GLY A 110 9.04 12.73 9.62
CA GLY A 110 10.00 13.74 10.05
C GLY A 110 9.39 14.87 10.84
N GLY A 111 10.17 15.92 11.08
CA GLY A 111 9.74 17.05 11.89
C GLY A 111 9.41 16.66 13.33
N ALA A 112 10.15 15.70 13.91
CA ALA A 112 9.84 15.08 15.19
C ALA A 112 8.44 14.42 15.24
N GLY A 113 8.04 13.75 14.15
CA GLY A 113 6.76 13.06 14.02
C GLY A 113 5.60 13.95 13.56
N ARG A 114 5.86 15.21 13.24
CA ARG A 114 4.84 16.18 12.79
C ARG A 114 4.41 16.02 11.34
N TYR A 115 5.12 15.24 10.55
CA TYR A 115 4.60 14.78 9.27
C TYR A 115 4.93 13.31 9.03
N SER A 116 4.04 12.65 8.29
CA SER A 116 4.21 11.27 7.87
C SER A 116 3.53 11.05 6.53
N TYR A 117 4.13 10.17 5.73
CA TYR A 117 3.52 9.55 4.57
C TYR A 117 3.68 8.05 4.72
N ASN A 118 2.60 7.30 4.57
CA ASN A 118 2.61 5.86 4.73
C ASN A 118 1.64 5.20 3.74
N VAL A 119 1.92 3.96 3.36
CA VAL A 119 1.06 3.16 2.49
C VAL A 119 0.89 1.76 3.08
N LYS A 120 -0.33 1.23 3.00
CA LYS A 120 -0.66 -0.12 3.44
C LYS A 120 -1.43 -0.87 2.36
N LEU A 121 -1.20 -2.17 2.33
CA LEU A 121 -1.93 -3.11 1.49
C LEU A 121 -2.51 -4.21 2.38
N GLU A 122 -3.79 -4.06 2.71
CA GLU A 122 -4.59 -5.06 3.43
C GLU A 122 -5.56 -5.68 2.41
N GLU A 123 -6.88 -5.48 2.54
CA GLU A 123 -7.83 -5.83 1.47
C GLU A 123 -7.80 -4.82 0.32
N LYS A 124 -7.46 -3.57 0.63
CA LYS A 124 -7.37 -2.44 -0.30
C LYS A 124 -6.05 -1.73 -0.15
N LEU A 125 -5.67 -0.98 -1.18
CA LEU A 125 -4.54 -0.05 -1.10
C LEU A 125 -4.98 1.19 -0.33
N LYS A 126 -4.28 1.52 0.74
CA LYS A 126 -4.55 2.71 1.55
C LYS A 126 -3.31 3.58 1.67
N VAL A 127 -3.43 4.86 1.39
CA VAL A 127 -2.36 5.85 1.49
C VAL A 127 -2.73 6.86 2.56
N TYR A 128 -1.85 7.05 3.53
CA TYR A 128 -2.05 7.92 4.68
C TYR A 128 -1.02 9.03 4.68
N GLU A 129 -1.46 10.25 4.93
CA GLU A 129 -0.56 11.38 5.02
C GLU A 129 -1.06 12.43 6.00
N TYR A 130 -0.12 13.07 6.68
CA TYR A 130 -0.40 14.28 7.45
C TYR A 130 0.82 15.18 7.53
N SER A 131 0.55 16.46 7.75
CA SER A 131 1.51 17.45 8.21
C SER A 131 0.80 18.34 9.23
N ILE A 132 1.20 18.24 10.50
CA ILE A 132 0.53 18.87 11.63
C ILE A 132 1.56 19.58 12.50
N TYR A 133 1.53 20.91 12.45
CA TYR A 133 2.37 21.79 13.25
C TYR A 133 1.57 22.67 14.23
N GLY A 134 0.26 22.46 14.34
CA GLY A 134 -0.65 23.29 15.12
C GLY A 134 -1.05 24.59 14.41
N LYS A 135 -0.99 24.61 13.06
CA LYS A 135 -1.22 25.81 12.24
C LYS A 135 -2.42 25.63 11.31
N LYS A 136 -2.78 26.70 10.58
CA LYS A 136 -3.95 26.71 9.70
C LYS A 136 -3.76 25.86 8.44
N GLU A 137 -2.51 25.69 8.02
CA GLU A 137 -2.09 24.92 6.85
C GLU A 137 -1.97 23.41 7.13
N ASP A 138 -2.15 23.01 8.39
CA ASP A 138 -2.11 21.61 8.79
C ASP A 138 -3.14 20.79 8.00
N TYR A 139 -2.74 19.61 7.57
CA TYR A 139 -3.61 18.68 6.86
C TYR A 139 -3.42 17.27 7.38
N CYS A 140 -4.46 16.47 7.23
CA CYS A 140 -4.42 15.03 7.42
C CYS A 140 -5.46 14.40 6.50
N ARG A 141 -5.08 13.33 5.79
CA ARG A 141 -5.98 12.57 4.92
C ARG A 141 -5.55 11.11 4.79
N ALA A 142 -6.51 10.28 4.45
CA ALA A 142 -6.32 8.92 3.98
C ALA A 142 -7.04 8.74 2.64
N LYS A 143 -6.39 8.08 1.69
CA LYS A 143 -6.97 7.71 0.40
C LYS A 143 -7.05 6.19 0.31
N VAL A 144 -8.24 5.67 0.03
CA VAL A 144 -8.51 4.26 -0.19
C VAL A 144 -8.71 4.04 -1.69
N TYR A 145 -8.06 3.03 -2.24
CA TYR A 145 -8.15 2.69 -3.66
C TYR A 145 -8.69 1.28 -3.87
N ASP A 146 -9.61 1.17 -4.82
CA ASP A 146 -10.16 -0.09 -5.34
C ASP A 146 -9.50 -0.46 -6.66
N PHE A 147 -9.28 -1.76 -6.87
CA PHE A 147 -8.75 -2.26 -8.15
C PHE A 147 -9.90 -2.59 -9.10
N ASP A 148 -9.97 -1.91 -10.25
CA ASP A 148 -11.02 -2.11 -11.25
C ASP A 148 -10.73 -3.24 -12.26
N GLY A 149 -9.60 -3.91 -12.09
CA GLY A 149 -9.08 -4.93 -13.01
C GLY A 149 -7.93 -4.44 -13.91
N LYS A 150 -7.74 -3.13 -14.04
CA LYS A 150 -6.66 -2.51 -14.83
C LYS A 150 -5.83 -1.53 -14.01
N PHE A 151 -6.47 -0.70 -13.21
CA PHE A 151 -5.84 0.34 -12.40
C PHE A 151 -6.57 0.50 -11.06
N PHE A 152 -5.89 1.18 -10.15
CA PHE A 152 -6.42 1.54 -8.84
C PHE A 152 -7.13 2.89 -8.94
N VAL A 153 -8.39 2.94 -8.52
CA VAL A 153 -9.25 4.13 -8.53
C VAL A 153 -9.58 4.52 -7.10
N ILE A 154 -9.61 5.82 -6.82
CA ILE A 154 -9.98 6.31 -5.49
C ILE A 154 -11.45 5.97 -5.17
N ASN A 155 -11.67 5.49 -3.96
CA ASN A 155 -12.99 5.34 -3.38
C ASN A 155 -13.22 6.50 -2.41
N ASP A 156 -13.94 7.52 -2.85
CA ASP A 156 -14.10 8.77 -2.07
C ASP A 156 -14.87 8.56 -0.76
N GLN A 157 -15.89 7.69 -0.77
CA GLN A 157 -16.70 7.43 0.42
C GLN A 157 -15.86 6.75 1.51
N GLU A 158 -15.12 5.70 1.18
CA GLU A 158 -14.24 5.03 2.12
C GLU A 158 -13.05 5.90 2.51
N SER A 159 -12.50 6.69 1.59
CA SER A 159 -11.42 7.64 1.86
C SER A 159 -11.86 8.69 2.90
N MET A 160 -13.09 9.20 2.82
CA MET A 160 -13.63 10.14 3.79
C MET A 160 -13.74 9.51 5.20
N ILE A 161 -14.26 8.29 5.29
CA ILE A 161 -14.41 7.56 6.56
C ILE A 161 -13.03 7.24 7.15
N GLU A 162 -12.13 6.70 6.34
CA GLU A 162 -10.76 6.34 6.74
C GLU A 162 -9.99 7.59 7.17
N SER A 163 -10.11 8.71 6.45
CA SER A 163 -9.49 9.99 6.82
C SER A 163 -9.96 10.44 8.20
N LYS A 164 -11.27 10.44 8.45
CA LYS A 164 -11.83 10.85 9.73
C LYS A 164 -11.29 10.02 10.89
N ASN A 165 -11.23 8.69 10.72
CA ASN A 165 -10.71 7.78 11.74
C ASN A 165 -9.21 7.96 11.96
N TYR A 166 -8.44 7.99 10.87
CA TYR A 166 -6.99 8.15 10.89
C TYR A 166 -6.58 9.47 11.54
N CYS A 167 -7.18 10.57 11.12
CA CYS A 167 -6.79 11.89 11.58
C CYS A 167 -7.19 12.16 13.03
N ARG A 168 -8.34 11.61 13.49
CA ARG A 168 -8.68 11.61 14.92
C ARG A 168 -7.62 10.89 15.75
N LYS A 169 -7.13 9.74 15.26
CA LYS A 169 -6.06 8.97 15.93
C LYS A 169 -4.76 9.79 16.00
N VAL A 170 -4.28 10.31 14.86
CA VAL A 170 -3.04 11.10 14.79
C VAL A 170 -3.11 12.33 15.71
N CYS A 171 -4.21 13.08 15.65
CA CYS A 171 -4.38 14.27 16.49
C CYS A 171 -4.39 13.95 17.99
N LYS A 172 -4.97 12.80 18.37
CA LYS A 172 -4.95 12.33 19.75
C LYS A 172 -3.53 11.96 20.19
N GLU A 173 -2.80 11.24 19.35
CA GLU A 173 -1.41 10.81 19.63
C GLU A 173 -0.44 11.97 19.75
N LEU A 174 -0.65 13.05 18.98
CA LEU A 174 0.19 14.24 19.02
C LEU A 174 -0.23 15.26 20.11
N GLU A 175 -1.40 15.11 20.72
CA GLU A 175 -1.97 16.06 21.69
C GLU A 175 -2.09 17.51 21.17
N ILE A 176 -2.35 17.70 19.86
CA ILE A 176 -2.40 19.01 19.19
C ILE A 176 -3.84 19.47 18.95
N LYS A 177 -4.09 20.78 19.09
CA LYS A 177 -5.29 21.45 18.57
C LYS A 177 -5.02 21.99 17.17
N SER A 178 -5.64 21.42 16.15
CA SER A 178 -5.46 21.81 14.74
C SER A 178 -6.77 21.68 13.94
N LYS A 179 -6.90 22.41 12.83
CA LYS A 179 -8.01 22.23 11.88
C LYS A 179 -7.99 20.84 11.25
N ALA A 180 -6.82 20.24 11.10
CA ALA A 180 -6.70 18.85 10.65
C ALA A 180 -7.35 17.85 11.63
N CYS A 181 -7.77 18.28 12.82
CA CYS A 181 -8.40 17.47 13.86
C CYS A 181 -9.91 17.71 13.99
N THR A 182 -10.49 18.66 13.25
CA THR A 182 -11.92 18.96 13.32
C THR A 182 -12.70 18.04 12.37
N PHE A 183 -13.40 17.03 12.91
CA PHE A 183 -14.24 16.06 12.16
C PHE A 183 -15.52 15.63 12.88
#